data_AF-A0A954X0B5-F1
#
_entry.id   AF-A0A954X0B5-F1
#
_cell.length_a   1.000
_cell.length_b   1.000
_cell.length_c   1.000
_cell.angle_alpha   90.00
_cell.angle_beta   90.00
_cell.angle_gamma   90.00
#
_symmetry.space_group_name_H-M   'P 1'
#
loop_
_entity.id
_entity.type
_entity.pdbx_description
1 polymer ?
#
loop_
_entity_poly.entity_id
_entity_poly.type
_entity_poly.pdbx_seq_one_letter_code
_entity_poly.pdbx_strand_id
1 'polypeptide(L)'
;NVVVAHKGVVRWRCRTIGRAVHSSSPENGDNAIYRMGRVVAALERYHREELRGREPHRLLGTPSLSVGLISGGASVNVVPDACVIEIDRRVLPGEDCQAAYRHVVDYVYQQLGEDAAGGNVVHEPPYHASGGLSDENNGQLAARLGECARRCGGAGQLIGVPFGTDASHICAAGVPTVVFGPGSIAQAHTADEWIALDQLHAASEILFDFASGW
;
A
#
# COMPACT_ATOMS: atom_id res chain seq x y z
N ASN A 1 8.84 -0.83 20.28
CA ASN A 1 7.45 -0.33 20.21
C ASN A 1 6.52 -1.48 19.93
N VAL A 2 5.26 -1.37 20.35
CA VAL A 2 4.20 -2.31 20.01
C VAL A 2 3.34 -1.66 18.94
N VAL A 3 3.22 -2.31 17.80
CA VAL A 3 2.37 -1.84 16.70
C VAL A 3 0.96 -2.34 16.95
N VAL A 4 0.04 -1.40 17.10
CA VAL A 4 -1.38 -1.68 17.41
C VAL A 4 -2.30 -1.42 16.22
N ALA A 5 -1.82 -0.68 15.23
CA ALA A 5 -2.54 -0.42 14.01
C ALA A 5 -1.59 -0.35 12.83
N HIS A 6 -2.05 -0.76 11.64
CA HIS A 6 -1.29 -0.58 10.42
C HIS A 6 -2.19 -0.42 9.20
N LYS A 7 -1.70 0.23 8.15
CA LYS A 7 -2.47 0.36 6.90
C LYS A 7 -2.54 -0.98 6.19
N GLY A 8 -3.64 -1.23 5.49
CA GLY A 8 -3.74 -2.28 4.49
C GLY A 8 -3.19 -1.82 3.15
N VAL A 9 -3.32 -2.66 2.14
CA VAL A 9 -2.91 -2.34 0.76
C VAL A 9 -3.72 -3.11 -0.27
N VAL A 10 -4.04 -2.45 -1.37
CA VAL A 10 -4.57 -3.04 -2.59
C VAL A 10 -3.64 -2.70 -3.75
N ARG A 11 -3.25 -3.71 -4.52
CA ARG A 11 -2.34 -3.56 -5.67
C ARG A 11 -2.91 -4.21 -6.91
N TRP A 12 -2.79 -3.52 -8.02
CA TRP A 12 -3.26 -3.99 -9.32
C TRP A 12 -2.45 -3.34 -10.45
N ARG A 13 -2.67 -3.83 -11.67
CA ARG A 13 -2.09 -3.25 -12.88
C ARG A 13 -3.13 -2.48 -13.67
N CYS A 14 -2.71 -1.37 -14.26
CA CYS A 14 -3.49 -0.69 -15.29
C CYS A 14 -2.69 -0.69 -16.59
N ARG A 15 -3.36 -1.04 -17.70
CA ARG A 15 -2.80 -1.09 -19.04
C ARG A 15 -3.50 -0.08 -19.92
N THR A 16 -2.73 0.70 -20.67
CA THR A 16 -3.23 1.44 -21.81
C THR A 16 -2.86 0.72 -23.10
N ILE A 17 -3.82 0.63 -24.01
CA ILE A 17 -3.71 -0.03 -25.30
C ILE A 17 -3.77 1.06 -26.37
N GLY A 18 -2.90 0.98 -27.37
CA GLY A 18 -2.79 1.91 -28.48
C GLY A 18 -2.61 1.16 -29.81
N ARG A 19 -2.03 1.85 -30.80
CA ARG A 19 -1.79 1.31 -32.14
C ARG A 19 -0.41 1.69 -32.64
N ALA A 20 0.43 0.68 -32.85
CA ALA A 20 1.77 0.87 -33.36
C ALA A 20 1.78 1.28 -34.83
N VAL A 21 2.56 2.32 -35.12
CA VAL A 21 2.88 2.79 -36.47
C VAL A 21 4.30 3.35 -36.46
N HIS A 22 4.86 3.57 -37.65
CA HIS A 22 6.13 4.29 -37.77
C HIS A 22 5.99 5.71 -37.21
N SER A 23 6.97 6.15 -36.41
CA SER A 23 6.89 7.44 -35.71
C SER A 23 6.88 8.67 -36.62
N SER A 24 7.16 8.53 -37.93
CA SER A 24 7.04 9.61 -38.92
C SER A 24 5.61 9.93 -39.33
N SER A 25 4.64 9.08 -38.98
CA SER A 25 3.22 9.25 -39.31
C SER A 25 2.35 8.92 -38.08
N PRO A 26 2.58 9.60 -36.94
CA PRO A 26 1.95 9.27 -35.67
C PRO A 26 0.42 9.43 -35.67
N GLU A 27 -0.13 10.24 -36.57
CA GLU A 27 -1.56 10.43 -36.79
C GLU A 27 -2.29 9.15 -37.22
N ASN A 28 -1.56 8.20 -37.81
CA ASN A 28 -2.10 6.88 -38.15
C ASN A 28 -2.08 5.91 -36.96
N GLY A 29 -1.42 6.27 -35.86
CA GLY A 29 -1.29 5.46 -34.66
C GLY A 29 -2.21 5.90 -33.52
N ASP A 30 -1.96 5.32 -32.35
CA ASP A 30 -2.54 5.76 -31.09
C ASP A 30 -1.53 5.48 -29.98
N ASN A 31 -1.04 6.53 -29.33
CA ASN A 31 0.12 6.43 -28.44
C ASN A 31 -0.31 6.01 -27.02
N ALA A 32 -0.06 4.75 -26.68
CA ALA A 32 -0.40 4.19 -25.38
C ALA A 32 0.30 4.89 -24.20
N ILE A 33 1.53 5.42 -24.40
CA ILE A 33 2.24 6.17 -23.35
C ILE A 33 1.55 7.51 -23.07
N TYR A 34 1.09 8.22 -24.11
CA TYR A 34 0.36 9.49 -23.91
C TYR A 34 -0.96 9.27 -23.18
N ARG A 35 -1.69 8.20 -23.51
CA ARG A 35 -2.87 7.78 -22.75
C ARG A 35 -2.52 7.46 -21.31
N MET A 36 -1.42 6.73 -21.06
CA MET A 36 -0.96 6.42 -19.71
C MET A 36 -0.61 7.68 -18.91
N GLY A 37 -0.04 8.70 -19.56
CA GLY A 37 0.20 10.00 -18.92
C GLY A 37 -1.07 10.62 -18.33
N ARG A 38 -2.21 10.50 -19.04
CA ARG A 38 -3.51 10.97 -18.53
C ARG A 38 -4.02 10.12 -17.36
N VAL A 39 -3.85 8.80 -17.42
CA VAL A 39 -4.18 7.87 -16.31
C VAL A 39 -3.37 8.21 -15.06
N VAL A 40 -2.05 8.38 -15.19
CA VAL A 40 -1.16 8.73 -14.07
C VAL A 40 -1.54 10.09 -13.46
N ALA A 41 -1.85 11.08 -14.30
CA ALA A 41 -2.31 12.39 -13.81
C ALA A 41 -3.64 12.28 -13.04
N ALA A 42 -4.58 11.44 -13.50
CA ALA A 42 -5.83 11.20 -12.79
C ALA A 42 -5.59 10.50 -11.43
N LEU A 43 -4.70 9.51 -11.38
CA LEU A 43 -4.33 8.83 -10.14
C LEU A 43 -3.64 9.75 -9.12
N GLU A 44 -2.76 10.64 -9.58
CA GLU A 44 -2.13 11.64 -8.72
C GLU A 44 -3.17 12.62 -8.15
N ARG A 45 -4.09 13.09 -9.00
CA ARG A 45 -5.21 13.95 -8.58
C ARG A 45 -6.08 13.27 -7.55
N TYR A 46 -6.45 12.02 -7.80
CA TYR A 46 -7.20 11.19 -6.85
C TYR A 46 -6.49 11.10 -5.49
N HIS A 47 -5.17 10.85 -5.45
CA HIS A 47 -4.44 10.84 -4.19
C HIS A 47 -4.56 12.18 -3.44
N ARG A 48 -4.42 13.29 -4.16
CA ARG A 48 -4.41 14.64 -3.58
C ARG A 48 -5.79 15.10 -3.11
N GLU A 49 -6.82 14.85 -3.89
CA GLU A 49 -8.16 15.40 -3.68
C GLU A 49 -9.04 14.43 -2.88
N GLU A 50 -9.05 13.15 -3.26
CA GLU A 50 -9.95 12.14 -2.67
C GLU A 50 -9.40 11.48 -1.40
N LEU A 51 -8.07 11.38 -1.26
CA LEU A 51 -7.45 10.65 -0.14
C LEU A 51 -6.93 11.56 0.95
N ARG A 52 -6.18 12.60 0.59
CA ARG A 52 -5.66 13.55 1.57
C ARG A 52 -6.76 14.38 2.23
N GLY A 53 -7.92 14.53 1.58
CA GLY A 53 -9.08 15.21 2.14
C GLY A 53 -9.93 14.38 3.11
N ARG A 54 -9.62 13.08 3.29
CA ARG A 54 -10.37 12.22 4.22
C ARG A 54 -10.01 12.52 5.67
N GLU A 55 -10.96 12.24 6.56
CA GLU A 55 -10.72 12.28 8.00
C GLU A 55 -9.54 11.35 8.36
N PRO A 56 -8.50 11.86 9.03
CA PRO A 56 -7.32 11.07 9.32
C PRO A 56 -7.57 10.07 10.46
N HIS A 57 -7.12 8.83 10.28
CA HIS A 57 -7.04 7.88 11.38
C HIS A 57 -6.01 8.36 12.41
N ARG A 58 -6.36 8.33 13.69
CA ARG A 58 -5.55 8.85 14.81
C ARG A 58 -4.07 8.41 14.77
N LEU A 59 -3.81 7.15 14.45
CA LEU A 59 -2.45 6.57 14.42
C LEU A 59 -1.84 6.44 13.03
N LEU A 60 -2.65 6.53 11.96
CA LEU A 60 -2.22 6.14 10.61
C LEU A 60 -2.30 7.30 9.60
N GLY A 61 -2.93 8.41 9.98
CA GLY A 61 -3.25 9.51 9.07
C GLY A 61 -4.25 9.06 8.01
N THR A 62 -4.06 9.54 6.78
CA THR A 62 -4.97 9.27 5.65
C THR A 62 -4.52 8.08 4.78
N PRO A 63 -5.42 7.48 3.99
CA PRO A 63 -5.04 6.54 2.94
C PRO A 63 -4.10 7.19 1.91
N SER A 64 -3.35 6.40 1.14
CA SER A 64 -2.41 6.94 0.14
C SER A 64 -2.34 6.08 -1.12
N LEU A 65 -2.11 6.68 -2.28
CA LEU A 65 -1.95 5.97 -3.55
C LEU A 65 -0.62 6.36 -4.19
N SER A 66 0.07 5.38 -4.78
CA SER A 66 1.28 5.62 -5.55
C SER A 66 1.32 4.73 -6.79
N VAL A 67 1.93 5.24 -7.86
CA VAL A 67 2.33 4.44 -9.03
C VAL A 67 3.80 4.09 -8.83
N GLY A 68 4.10 2.82 -8.62
CA GLY A 68 5.46 2.36 -8.28
C GLY A 68 6.28 1.90 -9.48
N LEU A 69 5.62 1.50 -10.57
CA LEU A 69 6.24 1.02 -11.79
C LEU A 69 5.48 1.54 -13.01
N ILE A 70 6.22 1.89 -14.06
CA ILE A 70 5.69 2.22 -15.39
C ILE A 70 6.61 1.62 -16.46
N SER A 71 6.03 0.99 -17.48
CA SER A 71 6.76 0.43 -18.61
C SER A 71 5.93 0.50 -19.88
N GLY A 72 6.50 1.00 -20.98
CA GLY A 72 5.81 1.10 -22.27
C GLY A 72 6.73 1.50 -23.40
N GLY A 73 6.33 1.17 -24.63
CA GLY A 73 7.13 1.38 -25.83
C GLY A 73 8.23 0.33 -26.02
N ALA A 74 8.73 0.24 -27.25
CA ALA A 74 9.79 -0.70 -27.64
C ALA A 74 11.01 -0.02 -28.26
N SER A 75 10.81 1.06 -29.02
CA SER A 75 11.86 1.85 -29.66
C SER A 75 11.34 3.26 -29.99
N VAL A 76 12.23 4.25 -30.10
CA VAL A 76 11.86 5.66 -30.37
C VAL A 76 11.20 5.87 -31.74
N ASN A 77 11.46 5.00 -32.71
CA ASN A 77 10.91 5.08 -34.07
C ASN A 77 9.56 4.37 -34.24
N VAL A 78 8.95 3.90 -33.16
CA VAL A 78 7.65 3.20 -33.16
C VAL A 78 6.71 3.90 -32.19
N VAL A 79 5.51 4.26 -32.65
CA VAL A 79 4.45 4.75 -31.75
C VAL A 79 4.08 3.61 -30.79
N PRO A 80 4.16 3.79 -29.45
CA PRO A 80 3.86 2.73 -28.50
C PRO A 80 2.41 2.26 -28.57
N ASP A 81 2.20 0.94 -28.68
CA ASP A 81 0.90 0.28 -28.64
C ASP A 81 0.50 -0.22 -27.24
N ALA A 82 1.42 -0.24 -26.28
CA ALA A 82 1.14 -0.63 -24.91
C ALA A 82 1.96 0.17 -23.89
N CYS A 83 1.33 0.44 -22.75
CA CYS A 83 1.99 0.90 -21.54
C CYS A 83 1.28 0.31 -20.31
N VAL A 84 2.04 -0.08 -19.29
CA VAL A 84 1.54 -0.71 -18.06
C VAL A 84 2.08 0.03 -16.86
N ILE A 85 1.23 0.27 -15.87
CA ILE A 85 1.60 0.76 -14.55
C ILE A 85 1.21 -0.23 -13.45
N GLU A 86 1.97 -0.25 -12.36
CA GLU A 86 1.59 -0.93 -11.11
C GLU A 86 1.27 0.09 -10.02
N ILE A 87 0.11 -0.10 -9.39
CA ILE A 87 -0.48 0.86 -8.46
C ILE A 87 -0.51 0.24 -7.07
N ASP A 88 -0.04 0.98 -6.06
CA ASP A 88 -0.13 0.64 -4.63
C ASP A 88 -1.08 1.63 -3.96
N ARG A 89 -2.24 1.14 -3.52
CA ARG A 89 -3.20 1.91 -2.75
C ARG A 89 -3.26 1.41 -1.31
N ARG A 90 -2.77 2.22 -0.38
CA ARG A 90 -2.93 2.00 1.06
C ARG A 90 -4.34 2.30 1.51
N VAL A 91 -4.90 1.38 2.29
CA VAL A 91 -6.23 1.48 2.89
C VAL A 91 -6.11 1.55 4.40
N LEU A 92 -7.08 2.19 5.06
CA LEU A 92 -7.16 2.21 6.52
C LEU A 92 -7.89 0.96 7.05
N PRO A 93 -7.69 0.60 8.33
CA PRO A 93 -8.53 -0.41 8.99
C PRO A 93 -10.02 -0.09 8.80
N GLY A 94 -10.82 -1.11 8.47
CA GLY A 94 -12.25 -0.97 8.19
C GLY A 94 -12.61 -0.62 6.74
N GLU A 95 -11.67 -0.18 5.90
CA GLU A 95 -11.94 0.01 4.47
C GLU A 95 -12.00 -1.35 3.74
N ASP A 96 -13.05 -1.56 2.94
CA ASP A 96 -13.12 -2.70 2.03
C ASP A 96 -12.17 -2.51 0.85
N CYS A 97 -11.28 -3.47 0.65
CA CYS A 97 -10.26 -3.42 -0.39
C CYS A 97 -10.87 -3.36 -1.79
N GLN A 98 -11.94 -4.12 -2.04
CA GLN A 98 -12.57 -4.16 -3.36
C GLN A 98 -13.32 -2.87 -3.67
N ALA A 99 -14.01 -2.29 -2.69
CA ALA A 99 -14.63 -0.98 -2.81
C ALA A 99 -13.59 0.13 -3.02
N ALA A 100 -12.48 0.11 -2.29
CA ALA A 100 -11.38 1.06 -2.48
C ALA A 100 -10.79 0.98 -3.90
N TYR A 101 -10.59 -0.24 -4.42
CA TYR A 101 -10.17 -0.47 -5.81
C TYR A 101 -11.18 0.09 -6.81
N ARG A 102 -12.46 -0.28 -6.70
CA ARG A 102 -13.52 0.19 -7.60
C ARG A 102 -13.61 1.71 -7.61
N HIS A 103 -13.54 2.35 -6.44
CA HIS A 103 -13.59 3.80 -6.35
C HIS A 103 -12.46 4.49 -7.13
N VAL A 104 -11.24 3.94 -7.10
CA VAL A 104 -10.13 4.47 -7.90
C VAL A 104 -10.39 4.28 -9.39
N VAL A 105 -10.83 3.09 -9.80
CA VAL A 105 -11.11 2.75 -11.21
C VAL A 105 -12.20 3.66 -11.79
N ASP A 106 -13.31 3.80 -11.07
CA ASP A 106 -14.45 4.62 -11.47
C ASP A 106 -14.03 6.09 -11.59
N TYR A 107 -13.23 6.59 -10.64
CA TYR A 107 -12.69 7.95 -10.71
C TYR A 107 -11.82 8.14 -11.96
N VAL A 108 -10.89 7.22 -12.24
CA VAL A 108 -10.01 7.30 -13.42
C VAL A 108 -10.84 7.33 -14.70
N TYR A 109 -11.84 6.45 -14.83
CA TYR A 109 -12.73 6.45 -15.99
C TYR A 109 -13.55 7.73 -16.13
N GLN A 110 -14.05 8.28 -15.01
CA GLN A 110 -14.75 9.56 -15.03
C GLN A 110 -13.85 10.72 -15.51
N GLN A 111 -12.58 10.75 -15.08
CA GLN A 111 -11.64 11.80 -15.49
C GLN A 111 -11.20 11.71 -16.96
N LEU A 112 -11.20 10.50 -17.53
CA LEU A 112 -10.78 10.26 -18.92
C LEU A 112 -11.92 10.41 -19.93
N GLY A 113 -13.17 10.27 -19.51
CA GLY A 113 -14.33 10.39 -20.39
C GLY A 113 -14.28 9.40 -21.56
N GLU A 114 -14.38 9.88 -22.80
CA GLU A 114 -14.41 9.06 -24.01
C GLU A 114 -13.16 8.18 -24.19
N ASP A 115 -11.99 8.61 -23.68
CA ASP A 115 -10.75 7.81 -23.73
C ASP A 115 -10.87 6.47 -22.98
N ALA A 116 -11.70 6.41 -21.93
CA ALA A 116 -11.98 5.20 -21.18
C ALA A 116 -13.08 4.35 -21.85
N ALA A 117 -14.07 5.01 -22.49
CA ALA A 117 -15.19 4.34 -23.14
C ALA A 117 -14.75 3.43 -24.32
N GLY A 118 -13.61 3.73 -24.94
CA GLY A 118 -13.04 2.92 -26.01
C GLY A 118 -12.40 1.59 -25.59
N GLY A 119 -12.39 1.23 -24.29
CA GLY A 119 -11.76 -0.01 -23.80
C GLY A 119 -10.23 -0.01 -23.86
N ASN A 120 -9.62 1.14 -24.14
CA ASN A 120 -8.18 1.31 -24.29
C ASN A 120 -7.45 1.57 -22.96
N VAL A 121 -8.19 1.59 -21.84
CA VAL A 121 -7.68 1.66 -20.48
C VAL A 121 -8.27 0.49 -19.72
N VAL A 122 -7.43 -0.44 -19.29
CA VAL A 122 -7.85 -1.69 -18.67
C VAL A 122 -7.21 -1.79 -17.29
N HIS A 123 -8.03 -1.73 -16.25
CA HIS A 123 -7.62 -2.07 -14.89
C HIS A 123 -7.81 -3.58 -14.68
N GLU A 124 -6.71 -4.29 -14.41
CA GLU A 124 -6.73 -5.71 -14.05
C GLU A 124 -7.28 -5.88 -12.62
N PRO A 125 -7.91 -7.02 -12.28
CA PRO A 125 -8.28 -7.32 -10.90
C PRO A 125 -7.07 -7.20 -9.96
N PRO A 126 -7.28 -6.78 -8.69
CA PRO A 126 -6.20 -6.74 -7.72
C PRO A 126 -5.50 -8.10 -7.58
N TYR A 127 -4.18 -8.10 -7.72
CA TYR A 127 -3.36 -9.30 -7.48
C TYR A 127 -2.95 -9.41 -6.01
N HIS A 128 -3.12 -8.34 -5.24
CA HIS A 128 -2.88 -8.33 -3.81
C HIS A 128 -3.88 -7.39 -3.13
N ALA A 129 -4.56 -7.90 -2.11
CA ALA A 129 -5.48 -7.14 -1.28
C ALA A 129 -5.37 -7.63 0.17
N SER A 130 -5.02 -6.72 1.08
CA SER A 130 -4.96 -7.00 2.51
C SER A 130 -5.47 -5.80 3.29
N GLY A 131 -6.35 -6.05 4.26
CA GLY A 131 -6.88 -5.02 5.14
C GLY A 131 -5.83 -4.45 6.09
N GLY A 132 -6.20 -3.39 6.82
CA GLY A 132 -5.39 -2.85 7.91
C GLY A 132 -5.59 -3.60 9.22
N LEU A 133 -4.61 -3.50 10.13
CA LEU A 133 -4.76 -3.91 11.52
C LEU A 133 -5.46 -2.78 12.30
N SER A 134 -6.60 -3.10 12.94
CA SER A 134 -7.35 -2.19 13.82
C SER A 134 -6.81 -2.24 15.25
N ASP A 135 -6.82 -1.11 15.95
CA ASP A 135 -6.50 -1.01 17.38
C ASP A 135 -7.73 -1.21 18.31
N GLU A 136 -8.92 -1.51 17.76
CA GLU A 136 -10.16 -1.63 18.51
C GLU A 136 -10.19 -2.83 19.49
N ASN A 137 -9.55 -3.95 19.14
CA ASN A 137 -9.64 -5.20 19.91
C ASN A 137 -8.28 -5.73 20.40
N ASN A 138 -7.25 -4.89 20.49
CA ASN A 138 -5.92 -5.32 20.93
C ASN A 138 -5.34 -4.55 22.13
N GLY A 139 -6.09 -3.61 22.72
CA GLY A 139 -5.60 -2.72 23.77
C GLY A 139 -5.03 -3.43 25.00
N GLN A 140 -5.68 -4.48 25.50
CA GLN A 140 -5.19 -5.24 26.67
C GLN A 140 -3.88 -5.97 26.35
N LEU A 141 -3.83 -6.66 25.20
CA LEU A 141 -2.65 -7.35 24.71
C LEU A 141 -1.47 -6.37 24.50
N ALA A 142 -1.76 -5.24 23.87
CA ALA A 142 -0.81 -4.17 23.60
C ALA A 142 -0.24 -3.56 24.89
N ALA A 143 -1.10 -3.26 25.87
CA ALA A 143 -0.69 -2.68 27.14
C ALA A 143 0.27 -3.61 27.90
N ARG A 144 -0.06 -4.90 27.96
CA ARG A 144 0.78 -5.91 28.62
C ARG A 144 2.13 -6.07 27.95
N LEU A 145 2.16 -6.21 26.62
CA LEU A 145 3.43 -6.32 25.90
C LEU A 145 4.25 -5.03 26.00
N GLY A 146 3.59 -3.87 26.01
CA GLY A 146 4.23 -2.58 26.25
C GLY A 146 4.86 -2.48 27.64
N GLU A 147 4.25 -3.08 28.66
CA GLU A 147 4.83 -3.14 30.01
C GLU A 147 6.05 -4.04 30.07
N CYS A 148 5.99 -5.24 29.47
CA CYS A 148 7.14 -6.14 29.36
C CYS A 148 8.31 -5.42 28.65
N ALA A 149 8.01 -4.72 27.56
CA ALA A 149 8.99 -3.90 26.85
C ALA A 149 9.64 -2.83 27.75
N ARG A 150 8.87 -2.16 28.61
CA ARG A 150 9.41 -1.17 29.57
C ARG A 150 10.29 -1.82 30.64
N ARG A 151 9.91 -3.00 31.15
CA ARG A 151 10.71 -3.74 32.14
C ARG A 151 12.09 -4.15 31.61
N CYS A 152 12.16 -4.51 30.32
CA CYS A 152 13.42 -4.83 29.64
C CYS A 152 14.13 -3.61 29.05
N GLY A 153 13.80 -2.38 29.48
CA GLY A 153 14.49 -1.16 29.04
C GLY A 153 14.09 -0.61 27.66
N GLY A 154 13.09 -1.19 27.02
CA GLY A 154 12.49 -0.66 25.79
C GLY A 154 11.45 0.44 26.03
N ALA A 155 11.06 1.16 24.98
CA ALA A 155 10.13 2.29 25.10
C ALA A 155 8.69 1.88 25.46
N GLY A 156 8.25 0.68 25.05
CA GLY A 156 6.88 0.20 25.27
C GLY A 156 5.76 1.09 24.73
N GLN A 157 6.06 1.94 23.73
CA GLN A 157 5.08 2.81 23.08
C GLN A 157 4.15 2.02 22.17
N LEU A 158 2.87 2.40 22.15
CA LEU A 158 1.87 1.90 21.22
C LEU A 158 1.83 2.80 19.99
N ILE A 159 2.07 2.24 18.81
CA ILE A 159 2.20 3.02 17.58
C ILE A 159 1.35 2.45 16.43
N GLY A 160 0.98 3.32 15.50
CA GLY A 160 0.54 2.93 14.17
C GLY A 160 1.69 2.96 13.18
N VAL A 161 1.65 2.10 12.15
CA VAL A 161 2.66 2.08 11.09
C VAL A 161 2.03 2.14 9.69
N PRO A 162 2.68 2.81 8.71
CA PRO A 162 2.10 3.02 7.39
C PRO A 162 2.21 1.79 6.45
N PHE A 163 3.06 0.83 6.78
CA PHE A 163 3.19 -0.44 6.05
C PHE A 163 2.15 -1.46 6.54
N GLY A 164 2.08 -2.64 5.92
CA GLY A 164 1.19 -3.72 6.32
C GLY A 164 1.94 -4.97 6.74
N THR A 165 1.29 -5.84 7.53
CA THR A 165 1.78 -7.18 7.88
C THR A 165 0.61 -8.19 7.82
N ASP A 166 0.89 -9.48 8.03
CA ASP A 166 -0.14 -10.52 8.07
C ASP A 166 -1.06 -10.43 9.31
N ALA A 167 -0.76 -9.56 10.27
CA ALA A 167 -1.55 -9.35 11.48
C ALA A 167 -3.00 -8.95 11.17
N SER A 168 -3.24 -8.28 10.05
CA SER A 168 -4.59 -7.92 9.60
C SER A 168 -5.50 -9.15 9.42
N HIS A 169 -4.97 -10.27 8.92
CA HIS A 169 -5.75 -11.50 8.72
C HIS A 169 -6.12 -12.16 10.05
N ILE A 170 -5.19 -12.18 11.01
CA ILE A 170 -5.42 -12.74 12.35
C ILE A 170 -6.45 -11.88 13.10
N CYS A 171 -6.30 -10.55 13.01
CA CYS A 171 -7.26 -9.60 13.57
C CYS A 171 -8.65 -9.74 12.95
N ALA A 172 -8.75 -9.94 11.64
CA ALA A 172 -10.02 -10.13 10.94
C ALA A 172 -10.76 -11.41 11.38
N ALA A 173 -10.04 -12.41 11.89
CA ALA A 173 -10.63 -13.61 12.50
C ALA A 173 -11.13 -13.39 13.95
N GLY A 174 -11.08 -12.15 14.46
CA GLY A 174 -11.55 -11.80 15.80
C GLY A 174 -10.52 -12.04 16.91
N VAL A 175 -9.29 -12.40 16.58
CA VAL A 175 -8.22 -12.66 17.55
C VAL A 175 -7.50 -11.35 17.89
N PRO A 176 -7.39 -10.95 19.18
CA PRO A 176 -6.58 -9.81 19.59
C PRO A 176 -5.15 -9.93 19.05
N THR A 177 -4.72 -8.97 18.23
CA THR A 177 -3.46 -9.06 17.49
C THR A 177 -2.68 -7.76 17.64
N VAL A 178 -1.38 -7.88 17.93
CA VAL A 178 -0.41 -6.78 17.88
C VAL A 178 0.80 -7.23 17.07
N VAL A 179 1.57 -6.30 16.53
CA VAL A 179 2.86 -6.59 15.89
C VAL A 179 3.98 -6.09 16.79
N PHE A 180 4.97 -6.94 17.03
CA PHE A 180 6.15 -6.61 17.80
C PHE A 180 7.36 -7.31 17.21
N GLY A 181 8.46 -6.57 17.11
CA GLY A 181 9.73 -7.09 16.63
C GLY A 181 10.84 -6.08 16.83
N PRO A 182 12.10 -6.55 16.86
CA PRO A 182 13.27 -5.69 16.91
C PRO A 182 13.57 -5.03 15.56
N GLY A 183 14.56 -4.13 15.54
CA GLY A 183 15.02 -3.47 14.33
C GLY A 183 14.17 -2.26 13.92
N SER A 184 14.39 -1.82 12.69
CA SER A 184 13.68 -0.68 12.09
C SER A 184 13.23 -1.02 10.69
N ILE A 185 12.01 -0.64 10.33
CA ILE A 185 11.53 -0.78 8.95
C ILE A 185 12.40 -0.03 7.95
N ALA A 186 13.13 1.01 8.38
CA ALA A 186 14.05 1.76 7.53
C ALA A 186 15.24 0.92 7.03
N GLN A 187 15.51 -0.25 7.65
CA GLN A 187 16.55 -1.18 7.23
C GLN A 187 16.01 -2.26 6.28
N ALA A 188 14.71 -2.54 6.30
CA ALA A 188 14.08 -3.56 5.48
C ALA A 188 14.06 -3.15 4.00
N HIS A 189 14.23 -4.13 3.10
CA HIS A 189 14.25 -3.92 1.63
C HIS A 189 15.35 -2.93 1.17
N THR A 190 16.44 -2.82 1.92
CA THR A 190 17.65 -2.10 1.51
C THR A 190 18.70 -3.08 0.98
N ALA A 191 19.73 -2.58 0.31
CA ALA A 191 20.78 -3.44 -0.27
C ALA A 191 21.51 -4.27 0.80
N ASP A 192 21.74 -3.68 1.98
CA ASP A 192 22.41 -4.30 3.12
C ASP A 192 21.43 -4.39 4.30
N GLU A 193 20.41 -5.24 4.21
CA GLU A 193 19.46 -5.45 5.30
C GLU A 193 20.14 -6.05 6.53
N TRP A 194 19.96 -5.43 7.71
CA TRP A 194 20.61 -5.85 8.95
C TRP A 194 19.76 -5.58 10.20
N ILE A 195 20.16 -6.19 11.31
CA ILE A 195 19.60 -5.97 12.64
C ILE A 195 20.74 -5.98 13.69
N ALA A 196 20.67 -5.09 14.69
CA ALA A 196 21.62 -5.12 15.80
C ALA A 196 21.37 -6.36 16.68
N LEU A 197 22.42 -7.10 17.02
CA LEU A 197 22.30 -8.28 17.89
C LEU A 197 21.73 -7.92 19.26
N ASP A 198 22.10 -6.77 19.83
CA ASP A 198 21.55 -6.31 21.11
C ASP A 198 20.04 -6.04 21.03
N GLN A 199 19.54 -5.55 19.90
CA GLN A 199 18.09 -5.39 19.69
C GLN A 199 17.38 -6.74 19.59
N LEU A 200 18.01 -7.71 18.93
CA LEU A 200 17.49 -9.08 18.83
C LEU A 200 17.42 -9.75 20.21
N HIS A 201 18.49 -9.65 21.01
CA HIS A 201 18.52 -10.17 22.37
C HIS A 201 17.46 -9.50 23.26
N ALA A 202 17.36 -8.17 23.23
CA ALA A 202 16.34 -7.44 24.00
C ALA A 202 14.92 -7.85 23.61
N ALA A 203 14.63 -8.03 22.32
CA ALA A 203 13.31 -8.50 21.89
C ALA A 203 13.03 -9.94 22.36
N SER A 204 14.04 -10.82 22.39
CA SER A 204 13.90 -12.18 22.93
C SER A 204 13.55 -12.17 24.42
N GLU A 205 14.20 -11.31 25.22
CA GLU A 205 13.89 -11.17 26.65
C GLU A 205 12.48 -10.65 26.87
N ILE A 206 12.05 -9.65 26.08
CA ILE A 206 10.69 -9.10 26.15
C ILE A 206 9.64 -10.17 25.81
N LEU A 207 9.87 -10.97 24.77
CA LEU A 207 8.97 -12.05 24.38
C LEU A 207 8.93 -13.17 25.43
N PHE A 208 10.07 -13.48 26.05
CA PHE A 208 10.14 -14.44 27.15
C PHE A 208 9.37 -13.97 28.39
N ASP A 209 9.57 -12.72 28.83
CA ASP A 209 8.82 -12.10 29.93
C ASP A 209 7.31 -12.08 29.62
N PHE A 210 6.95 -11.69 28.40
CA PHE A 210 5.57 -11.69 27.94
C PHE A 210 4.93 -13.09 27.97
N ALA A 211 5.63 -14.12 27.47
CA ALA A 211 5.11 -15.49 27.43
C ALA A 211 5.04 -16.13 28.82
N SER A 212 6.01 -15.85 29.70
CA SER A 212 6.12 -16.46 31.03
C SER A 212 5.18 -15.84 32.06
N GLY A 213 4.72 -14.60 31.83
CA GLY A 213 3.78 -13.92 32.72
C GLY A 213 2.30 -14.23 32.48
N TRP A 214 1.97 -15.26 31.69
CA TRP A 214 0.59 -15.70 31.44
C TRP A 214 0.09 -16.61 32.56
#